data_AF-A0A0C5WU23-F1
#
_entry.id   AF-A0A0C5WU23-F1
#
_cell.length_a   1.000
_cell.length_b   1.000
_cell.length_c   1.000
_cell.angle_alpha   90.00
_cell.angle_beta   90.00
_cell.angle_gamma   90.00
#
_symmetry.space_group_name_H-M   'P 1'
#
loop_
_entity.id
_entity.type
_entity.pdbx_description
1 polymer ?
#
loop_
_entity_poly.entity_id
_entity_poly.type
_entity_poly.pdbx_seq_one_letter_code
_entity_poly.pdbx_strand_id
1 'polypeptide(L)'
;MDSVFKDKVIEIIAEVLELENDEVGLDDALVDDLGADSLDIVDLSFSLGKTFKIQMPQKSVIAHALEVADEDSVFVVNERLTAKGAELLQLSPFKYSAENVTEGVSLTEVYLSTSVSNWANVCFAIKESGLPGEDVIHHYVSTFCEQLKAVA
;
A
#
# COMPACT_ATOMS: atom_id res chain seq x y z
N MET A 1 7.74 2.47 -13.59
CA MET A 1 7.73 1.01 -13.43
C MET A 1 7.49 0.40 -14.81
N ASP A 2 8.47 -0.36 -15.30
CA ASP A 2 8.37 -1.08 -16.58
C ASP A 2 7.52 -2.36 -16.44
N SER A 3 7.24 -3.02 -17.57
CA SER A 3 6.45 -4.25 -17.59
C SER A 3 7.16 -5.43 -16.92
N VAL A 4 8.48 -5.52 -17.04
CA VAL A 4 9.26 -6.63 -16.47
C VAL A 4 9.14 -6.66 -14.94
N PHE A 5 9.16 -5.51 -14.29
CA PHE A 5 8.95 -5.43 -12.85
C PHE A 5 7.56 -5.90 -12.43
N LYS A 6 6.52 -5.50 -13.18
CA LYS A 6 5.13 -5.90 -12.93
C LYS A 6 4.93 -7.41 -13.10
N ASP A 7 5.44 -7.95 -14.21
CA ASP A 7 5.37 -9.38 -14.51
C ASP A 7 6.05 -10.19 -13.39
N LYS A 8 7.17 -9.69 -12.84
CA LYS A 8 7.84 -10.36 -11.72
C LYS A 8 7.05 -10.32 -10.41
N VAL A 9 6.31 -9.24 -10.15
CA VAL A 9 5.40 -9.17 -8.98
C VAL A 9 4.27 -10.17 -9.13
N ILE A 10 3.65 -10.25 -10.30
CA ILE A 10 2.60 -11.23 -10.64
C ILE A 10 3.11 -12.66 -10.41
N GLU A 11 4.30 -12.99 -10.93
CA GLU A 11 4.90 -14.33 -10.77
C GLU A 11 5.07 -14.73 -9.30
N ILE A 12 5.53 -13.79 -8.45
CA ILE A 12 5.73 -14.05 -7.03
C ILE A 12 4.39 -14.24 -6.31
N ILE A 13 3.37 -13.45 -6.68
CA ILE A 13 2.04 -13.55 -6.09
C ILE A 13 1.39 -14.87 -6.48
N ALA A 14 1.44 -15.24 -7.75
CA ALA A 14 0.95 -16.52 -8.25
C ALA A 14 1.64 -17.70 -7.56
N GLU A 15 2.96 -17.65 -7.38
CA GLU A 15 3.73 -18.70 -6.69
C GLU A 15 3.31 -18.87 -5.22
N VAL A 16 3.15 -17.76 -4.48
CA VAL A 16 2.79 -17.82 -3.05
C VAL A 16 1.35 -18.25 -2.85
N LEU A 17 0.43 -17.79 -3.71
CA LEU A 17 -0.99 -18.12 -3.62
C LEU A 17 -1.37 -19.43 -4.32
N GLU A 18 -0.39 -20.16 -4.86
CA GLU A 18 -0.59 -21.41 -5.62
C GLU A 18 -1.56 -21.24 -6.82
N LEU A 19 -1.48 -20.09 -7.51
CA LEU A 19 -2.27 -19.75 -8.70
C LEU A 19 -1.46 -19.83 -10.00
N GLU A 20 -2.12 -19.87 -11.14
CA GLU A 20 -1.49 -19.67 -12.44
C GLU A 20 -1.21 -18.17 -12.70
N ASN A 21 -0.18 -17.85 -13.51
CA ASN A 21 0.23 -16.45 -13.74
C ASN A 21 -0.85 -15.62 -14.44
N ASP A 22 -1.68 -16.24 -15.28
CA ASP A 22 -2.79 -15.61 -16.01
C ASP A 22 -4.07 -15.49 -15.17
N GLU A 23 -4.09 -16.06 -13.96
CA GLU A 23 -5.15 -15.85 -12.96
C GLU A 23 -4.90 -14.61 -12.08
N VAL A 24 -3.75 -13.94 -12.24
CA VAL A 24 -3.35 -12.78 -11.43
C VAL A 24 -3.26 -11.51 -12.29
N GLY A 25 -4.27 -10.65 -12.16
CA GLY A 25 -4.34 -9.32 -12.74
C GLY A 25 -3.76 -8.24 -11.84
N LEU A 26 -3.32 -7.12 -12.44
CA LEU A 26 -2.79 -5.98 -11.68
C LEU A 26 -3.87 -5.27 -10.85
N ASP A 27 -5.11 -5.33 -11.29
CA ASP A 27 -6.23 -4.67 -10.61
C ASP A 27 -6.91 -5.58 -9.59
N ASP A 28 -6.54 -6.86 -9.53
CA ASP A 28 -7.11 -7.82 -8.59
C ASP A 28 -6.68 -7.50 -7.16
N ALA A 29 -7.65 -7.50 -6.26
CA ALA A 29 -7.45 -7.38 -4.84
C ALA A 29 -6.82 -8.66 -4.26
N LEU A 30 -5.72 -8.52 -3.52
CA LEU A 30 -5.01 -9.67 -2.96
C LEU A 30 -5.92 -10.53 -2.09
N VAL A 31 -6.81 -9.91 -1.32
CA VAL A 31 -7.70 -10.61 -0.40
C VAL A 31 -9.05 -10.93 -1.04
N ASP A 32 -9.77 -9.91 -1.52
CA ASP A 32 -11.14 -10.11 -2.03
C ASP A 32 -11.20 -10.92 -3.33
N ASP A 33 -10.23 -10.75 -4.23
CA ASP A 33 -10.25 -11.40 -5.55
C ASP A 33 -9.36 -12.66 -5.58
N LEU A 34 -8.14 -12.58 -5.02
CA LEU A 34 -7.18 -13.68 -5.04
C LEU A 34 -7.23 -14.59 -3.81
N GLY A 35 -8.03 -14.24 -2.80
CA GLY A 35 -8.27 -15.09 -1.63
C GLY A 35 -7.10 -15.20 -0.65
N ALA A 36 -6.12 -14.29 -0.69
CA ALA A 36 -4.99 -14.30 0.23
C ALA A 36 -5.45 -14.11 1.68
N ASP A 37 -5.00 -14.99 2.57
CA ASP A 37 -5.23 -14.87 4.00
C ASP A 37 -4.10 -14.09 4.72
N SER A 38 -4.19 -13.96 6.04
CA SER A 38 -3.20 -13.20 6.82
C SER A 38 -1.77 -13.77 6.76
N LEU A 39 -1.61 -15.08 6.60
CA LEU A 39 -0.31 -15.74 6.47
C LEU A 39 0.24 -15.51 5.07
N ASP A 40 -0.61 -15.60 4.05
CA ASP A 40 -0.22 -15.30 2.67
C ASP A 40 0.33 -13.88 2.53
N ILE A 41 -0.31 -12.89 3.17
CA ILE A 41 0.19 -11.51 3.18
C ILE A 41 1.61 -11.41 3.79
N VAL A 42 1.90 -12.18 4.85
CA VAL A 42 3.23 -12.22 5.47
C VAL A 42 4.24 -12.86 4.52
N ASP A 43 3.88 -13.97 3.88
CA ASP A 43 4.76 -14.71 2.98
C ASP A 43 5.01 -13.94 1.67
N LEU A 44 4.00 -13.25 1.14
CA LEU A 44 4.13 -12.33 0.01
C LEU A 44 5.10 -11.19 0.33
N SER A 45 4.93 -10.55 1.48
CA SER A 45 5.80 -9.45 1.93
C SER A 45 7.26 -9.90 2.02
N PHE A 46 7.49 -11.09 2.56
CA PHE A 46 8.82 -11.68 2.64
C PHE A 46 9.40 -12.05 1.26
N SER A 47 8.62 -12.71 0.41
CA SER A 47 9.04 -13.17 -0.92
C SER A 47 9.36 -12.02 -1.87
N LEU A 48 8.54 -10.97 -1.87
CA LEU A 48 8.80 -9.74 -2.62
C LEU A 48 10.03 -9.01 -2.07
N GLY A 49 10.13 -8.88 -0.74
CA GLY A 49 11.28 -8.28 -0.07
C GLY A 49 12.60 -8.96 -0.45
N LYS A 50 12.64 -10.30 -0.37
CA LYS A 50 13.80 -11.10 -0.75
C LYS A 50 14.14 -10.96 -2.23
N THR A 51 13.15 -11.05 -3.12
CA THR A 51 13.36 -11.04 -4.57
C THR A 51 13.88 -9.69 -5.06
N PHE A 52 13.28 -8.59 -4.60
CA PHE A 52 13.69 -7.24 -5.00
C PHE A 52 14.84 -6.67 -4.15
N LYS A 53 15.25 -7.38 -3.10
CA LYS A 53 16.25 -6.94 -2.11
C LYS A 53 15.82 -5.64 -1.44
N ILE A 54 14.59 -5.61 -0.97
CA ILE A 54 13.95 -4.49 -0.27
C ILE A 54 13.41 -4.96 1.09
N GLN A 55 13.09 -4.03 1.98
CA GLN A 55 12.37 -4.31 3.22
C GLN A 55 10.97 -3.70 3.12
N MET A 56 9.94 -4.52 3.20
CA MET A 56 8.55 -4.05 3.15
C MET A 56 8.16 -3.33 4.45
N PRO A 57 7.29 -2.29 4.40
CA PRO A 57 6.81 -1.61 5.60
C PRO A 57 5.99 -2.58 6.46
N GLN A 58 6.07 -2.42 7.78
CA GLN A 58 5.33 -3.26 8.73
C GLN A 58 4.00 -2.61 9.14
N LYS A 59 3.94 -1.29 9.13
CA LYS A 59 2.74 -0.51 9.44
C LYS A 59 2.10 0.03 8.16
N SER A 60 0.79 0.22 8.19
CA SER A 60 0.08 0.90 7.10
C SER A 60 0.42 2.39 7.06
N VAL A 61 0.19 3.01 5.90
CA VAL A 61 0.33 4.47 5.73
C VAL A 61 -0.51 5.23 6.76
N ILE A 62 -1.73 4.75 7.04
CA ILE A 62 -2.62 5.35 8.04
C ILE A 62 -2.05 5.21 9.45
N ALA A 63 -1.49 4.05 9.82
CA ALA A 63 -0.88 3.86 11.12
C ALA A 63 0.32 4.80 11.32
N HIS A 64 1.17 4.98 10.30
CA HIS A 64 2.22 6.00 10.30
C HIS A 64 1.66 7.41 10.47
N ALA A 65 0.59 7.73 9.75
CA ALA A 65 -0.04 9.04 9.83
C ALA A 65 -0.57 9.35 11.22
N LEU A 66 -1.21 8.39 11.89
CA LEU A 66 -1.70 8.57 13.26
C LEU A 66 -0.56 8.76 14.29
N GLU A 67 0.65 8.31 14.00
CA GLU A 67 1.83 8.52 14.85
C GLU A 67 2.52 9.87 14.62
N VAL A 68 2.43 10.42 13.41
CA VAL A 68 3.15 11.64 12.99
C VAL A 68 2.25 12.88 12.95
N ALA A 69 0.94 12.68 12.76
CA ALA A 69 -0.07 13.72 12.74
C ALA A 69 -0.11 14.53 14.04
N ASP A 70 -0.39 15.83 13.92
CA ASP A 70 -0.89 16.58 15.06
C ASP A 70 -2.38 16.29 15.31
N GLU A 71 -2.88 16.76 16.45
CA GLU A 71 -4.26 16.56 16.89
C GLU A 71 -5.29 17.12 15.88
N ASP A 72 -4.90 18.08 15.05
CA ASP A 72 -5.76 18.73 14.04
C ASP A 72 -5.81 17.94 12.71
N SER A 73 -4.84 17.06 12.46
CA SER A 73 -4.73 16.25 11.25
C SER A 73 -5.55 14.97 11.36
N VAL A 74 -6.86 15.08 11.12
CA VAL A 74 -7.79 13.94 11.20
C VAL A 74 -7.84 13.17 9.87
N PHE A 75 -7.20 11.99 9.85
CA PHE A 75 -7.21 11.07 8.70
C PHE A 75 -8.30 9.99 8.75
N VAL A 76 -8.74 9.63 9.95
CA VAL A 76 -9.74 8.58 10.18
C VAL A 76 -10.72 9.01 11.26
N VAL A 77 -12.02 8.78 11.03
CA VAL A 77 -13.10 8.98 12.01
C VAL A 77 -13.98 7.75 12.01
N ASN A 78 -14.21 7.14 13.18
CA ASN A 78 -15.01 5.90 13.32
C ASN A 78 -14.57 4.80 12.35
N GLU A 79 -13.25 4.53 12.29
CA GLU A 79 -12.63 3.52 11.40
C GLU A 79 -12.83 3.77 9.90
N ARG A 80 -13.28 4.98 9.52
CA ARG A 80 -13.50 5.39 8.13
C ARG A 80 -12.60 6.55 7.75
N LEU A 81 -12.13 6.53 6.51
CA LEU A 81 -11.28 7.57 5.96
C LEU A 81 -12.02 8.92 5.93
N THR A 82 -11.34 9.98 6.32
CA THR A 82 -11.73 11.35 5.93
C THR A 82 -11.30 11.61 4.49
N ALA A 83 -11.74 12.72 3.89
CA ALA A 83 -11.22 13.16 2.59
C ALA A 83 -9.67 13.24 2.57
N LYS A 84 -9.06 13.73 3.65
CA LYS A 84 -7.59 13.80 3.80
C LYS A 84 -6.97 12.40 3.92
N GLY A 85 -7.61 11.47 4.62
CA GLY A 85 -7.15 10.08 4.73
C GLY A 85 -7.17 9.36 3.38
N ALA A 86 -8.20 9.59 2.58
CA ALA A 86 -8.29 9.07 1.22
C ALA A 86 -7.20 9.68 0.32
N GLU A 87 -7.03 11.00 0.35
CA GLU A 87 -5.97 11.69 -0.42
C GLU A 87 -4.57 11.19 -0.04
N LEU A 88 -4.30 11.01 1.25
CA LEU A 88 -3.04 10.44 1.75
C LEU A 88 -2.78 9.06 1.13
N LEU A 89 -3.77 8.18 1.08
CA LEU A 89 -3.60 6.84 0.50
C LEU A 89 -3.45 6.90 -1.03
N GLN A 90 -4.24 7.72 -1.72
CA GLN A 90 -4.17 7.88 -3.17
C GLN A 90 -2.82 8.40 -3.64
N LEU A 91 -2.22 9.32 -2.89
CA LEU A 91 -0.91 9.91 -3.20
C LEU A 91 0.27 9.13 -2.58
N SER A 92 0.01 8.12 -1.76
CA SER A 92 1.04 7.30 -1.12
C SER A 92 1.85 6.48 -2.13
N PRO A 93 2.98 5.89 -1.70
CA PRO A 93 3.73 4.94 -2.52
C PRO A 93 2.91 3.74 -3.04
N PHE A 94 1.79 3.39 -2.38
CA PHE A 94 0.87 2.35 -2.85
C PHE A 94 -0.02 2.82 -4.02
N LYS A 95 -0.26 4.13 -4.15
CA LYS A 95 -1.08 4.77 -5.19
C LYS A 95 -2.47 4.14 -5.33
N TYR A 96 -3.25 4.19 -4.25
CA TYR A 96 -4.62 3.69 -4.28
C TYR A 96 -5.48 4.46 -5.29
N SER A 97 -6.39 3.77 -5.98
CA SER A 97 -7.32 4.41 -6.92
C SER A 97 -8.39 5.20 -6.16
N ALA A 98 -8.77 6.36 -6.72
CA ALA A 98 -9.91 7.13 -6.24
C ALA A 98 -11.26 6.45 -6.52
N GLU A 99 -11.29 5.32 -7.22
CA GLU A 99 -12.49 4.50 -7.37
C GLU A 99 -12.78 3.67 -6.11
N ASN A 100 -11.73 3.14 -5.45
CA ASN A 100 -11.86 2.22 -4.31
C ASN A 100 -11.55 2.89 -2.96
N VAL A 101 -10.72 3.93 -2.96
CA VAL A 101 -10.29 4.62 -1.74
C VAL A 101 -10.77 6.07 -1.79
N THR A 102 -11.88 6.35 -1.10
CA THR A 102 -12.52 7.67 -1.02
C THR A 102 -12.95 7.98 0.41
N GLU A 103 -13.45 9.20 0.64
CA GLU A 103 -14.01 9.58 1.95
C GLU A 103 -15.14 8.63 2.37
N GLY A 104 -15.11 8.19 3.62
CA GLY A 104 -16.10 7.29 4.20
C GLY A 104 -15.80 5.81 4.03
N VAL A 105 -14.85 5.41 3.17
CA VAL A 105 -14.41 4.00 3.06
C VAL A 105 -13.76 3.56 4.37
N SER A 106 -14.11 2.37 4.87
CA SER A 106 -13.52 1.84 6.11
C SER A 106 -12.10 1.30 5.90
N LEU A 107 -11.30 1.24 6.97
CA LEU A 107 -9.96 0.64 6.89
C LEU A 107 -9.99 -0.84 6.50
N THR A 108 -11.05 -1.56 6.85
CA THR A 108 -11.29 -2.94 6.41
C THR A 108 -11.52 -3.00 4.91
N GLU A 109 -12.36 -2.12 4.35
CA GLU A 109 -12.60 -2.05 2.90
C GLU A 109 -11.31 -1.69 2.14
N VAL A 110 -10.46 -0.79 2.68
CA VAL A 110 -9.14 -0.49 2.09
C VAL A 110 -8.25 -1.73 2.07
N TYR A 111 -8.17 -2.47 3.18
CA TYR A 111 -7.38 -3.69 3.27
C TYR A 111 -7.84 -4.74 2.26
N LEU A 112 -9.15 -4.99 2.23
CA LEU A 112 -9.76 -5.99 1.35
C LEU A 112 -9.59 -5.65 -0.13
N SER A 113 -9.63 -4.36 -0.50
CA SER A 113 -9.46 -3.87 -1.88
C SER A 113 -8.01 -3.55 -2.28
N THR A 114 -7.01 -3.89 -1.46
CA THR A 114 -5.61 -3.62 -1.78
C THR A 114 -5.14 -4.54 -2.91
N SER A 115 -4.82 -3.93 -4.06
CA SER A 115 -4.54 -4.66 -5.30
C SER A 115 -3.07 -5.09 -5.45
N VAL A 116 -2.86 -6.02 -6.38
CA VAL A 116 -1.54 -6.39 -6.92
C VAL A 116 -0.76 -5.15 -7.37
N SER A 117 -1.40 -4.21 -8.08
CA SER A 117 -0.74 -2.97 -8.51
C SER A 117 -0.33 -2.09 -7.34
N ASN A 118 -1.08 -2.07 -6.23
CA ASN A 118 -0.69 -1.30 -5.06
C ASN A 118 0.62 -1.82 -4.46
N TRP A 119 0.74 -3.15 -4.38
CA TRP A 119 1.95 -3.82 -3.92
C TRP A 119 3.12 -3.64 -4.89
N ALA A 120 2.89 -3.76 -6.20
CA ALA A 120 3.91 -3.47 -7.21
C ALA A 120 4.43 -2.03 -7.10
N ASN A 121 3.54 -1.05 -6.91
CA ASN A 121 3.89 0.36 -6.77
C ASN A 121 4.77 0.62 -5.54
N VAL A 122 4.41 0.07 -4.37
CA VAL A 122 5.20 0.28 -3.16
C VAL A 122 6.54 -0.46 -3.25
N CYS A 123 6.60 -1.68 -3.79
CA CYS A 123 7.86 -2.38 -4.01
C CYS A 123 8.80 -1.57 -4.92
N PHE A 124 8.27 -0.99 -6.00
CA PHE A 124 9.02 -0.13 -6.91
C PHE A 124 9.51 1.15 -6.19
N ALA A 125 8.65 1.81 -5.43
CA ALA A 125 9.02 3.02 -4.69
C ALA A 125 10.14 2.76 -3.67
N ILE A 126 10.07 1.64 -2.95
CA ILE A 126 11.12 1.24 -2.00
C ILE A 126 12.42 0.90 -2.74
N LYS A 127 12.31 0.21 -3.88
CA LYS A 127 13.47 -0.14 -4.70
C LYS A 127 14.22 1.10 -5.18
N GLU A 128 13.50 2.09 -5.68
CA GLU A 128 14.06 3.33 -6.23
C GLU A 128 14.60 4.27 -5.14
N SER A 129 14.02 4.25 -3.93
CA SER A 129 14.50 5.09 -2.83
C SER A 129 15.83 4.61 -2.25
N GLY A 130 16.09 3.30 -2.30
CA GLY A 130 17.23 2.67 -1.61
C GLY A 130 17.10 2.66 -0.09
N LEU A 131 15.92 2.99 0.45
CA LEU A 131 15.61 3.02 1.88
C LEU A 131 14.73 1.82 2.27
N PRO A 132 14.72 1.40 3.56
CA PRO A 132 13.72 0.51 4.09
C PRO A 132 12.29 1.04 3.86
N GLY A 133 11.33 0.15 3.65
CA GLY A 133 9.95 0.53 3.41
C GLY A 133 9.32 1.34 4.53
N GLU A 134 9.67 1.02 5.78
CA GLU A 134 9.22 1.79 6.94
C GLU A 134 9.65 3.27 6.83
N ASP A 135 10.89 3.53 6.42
CA ASP A 135 11.44 4.88 6.26
C ASP A 135 10.82 5.60 5.05
N VAL A 136 10.54 4.88 3.96
CA VAL A 136 9.85 5.42 2.78
C VAL A 136 8.45 5.92 3.15
N ILE A 137 7.69 5.10 3.89
CA ILE A 137 6.35 5.48 4.33
C ILE A 137 6.41 6.63 5.34
N HIS A 138 7.32 6.56 6.32
CA HIS A 138 7.49 7.62 7.32
C HIS A 138 7.86 8.97 6.67
N HIS A 139 8.80 8.98 5.73
CA HIS A 139 9.20 10.19 5.00
C HIS A 139 8.03 10.76 4.20
N TYR A 140 7.32 9.91 3.46
CA TYR A 140 6.14 10.32 2.69
C TYR A 140 5.07 10.97 3.60
N VAL A 141 4.69 10.29 4.68
CA VAL A 141 3.68 10.77 5.63
C VAL A 141 4.10 12.09 6.26
N SER A 142 5.37 12.21 6.69
CA SER A 142 5.89 13.43 7.31
C SER A 142 5.81 14.62 6.34
N THR A 143 6.24 14.44 5.09
CA THR A 143 6.14 15.47 4.06
C THR A 143 4.69 15.84 3.74
N PHE A 144 3.79 14.85 3.68
CA PHE A 144 2.37 15.09 3.44
C PHE A 144 1.76 15.95 4.57
N CYS A 145 2.02 15.60 5.84
CA CYS A 145 1.56 16.37 7.00
C CYS A 145 2.13 17.80 7.03
N GLU A 146 3.40 18.00 6.67
CA GLU A 146 4.00 19.34 6.56
C GLU A 146 3.32 20.19 5.48
N GLN A 147 2.97 19.58 4.34
CA GLN A 147 2.28 20.28 3.25
C GLN A 147 0.86 20.68 3.66
N LEU A 148 0.15 19.84 4.41
CA LEU A 148 -1.18 20.20 4.95
C LEU A 148 -1.12 21.46 5.83
N LYS A 149 -0.07 21.59 6.64
CA LYS A 149 0.15 22.77 7.51
C LYS A 149 0.43 24.04 6.73
N ALA A 150 1.09 23.93 5.58
CA ALA A 150 1.43 25.09 4.76
C ALA A 150 0.21 25.69 4.04
N VAL A 151 -0.91 24.96 3.96
CA VAL A 151 -2.12 25.34 3.23
C VAL A 151 -3.30 25.63 4.17
N ALA A 152 -3.20 25.29 5.45
CA ALA A 152 -4.19 25.57 6.50
C ALA A 152 -3.98 26.96 7.14
#